data_AF-A0A3D5G8N5-F1
#
_entry.id   AF-A0A3D5G8N5-F1
#
_cell.length_a   1.000
_cell.length_b   1.000
_cell.length_c   1.000
_cell.angle_alpha   90.00
_cell.angle_beta   90.00
_cell.angle_gamma   90.00
#
_symmetry.space_group_name_H-M   'P 1'
#
loop_
_entity.id
_entity.type
_entity.pdbx_description
1 polymer ?
#
loop_
_entity_poly.entity_id
_entity_poly.type
_entity_poly.pdbx_seq_one_letter_code
_entity_poly.pdbx_strand_id
1 'polypeptide(L)'
;MNHIYQQLGYLVAGLILLGASSCSSSDAANSAENQGQPPTIASQFVHLQQTRHQIETASSQVVQPFNPVPAVLASSAASDSAVTVTVYKVDNNCRSLHPEAVTGPDNQLMSSAVNEVLKQQVFSSLGLVGYRLRIDRRLGIATVDLRTSGNYRQKLQNLSSCQMLGLFGGLRRTLTSYAPWKIKTVRFTELGEDILITLRE
;
A
#
# COMPACT_ATOMS: atom_id res chain seq x y z
N MET A 1 20.91 17.80 53.32
CA MET A 1 21.43 19.18 53.24
C MET A 1 21.84 19.45 51.81
N ASN A 2 21.36 20.58 51.26
CA ASN A 2 21.74 21.27 50.01
C ASN A 2 20.59 21.44 48.99
N HIS A 3 19.72 22.39 49.32
CA HIS A 3 19.03 23.27 48.36
C HIS A 3 19.97 24.44 47.97
N ILE A 4 19.52 25.29 47.04
CA ILE A 4 20.13 26.55 46.54
C ILE A 4 20.95 26.28 45.26
N TYR A 5 20.51 26.66 44.05
CA TYR A 5 20.40 28.04 43.61
C TYR A 5 19.23 28.31 42.64
N GLN A 6 18.79 29.55 42.77
CA GLN A 6 17.63 30.22 42.24
C GLN A 6 17.95 30.88 40.88
N GLN A 7 16.99 30.79 39.97
CA GLN A 7 16.56 31.78 38.96
C GLN A 7 17.59 32.71 38.29
N LEU A 8 17.66 32.60 36.97
CA LEU A 8 17.81 33.68 35.98
C LEU A 8 16.98 33.24 34.76
N GLY A 9 15.94 33.92 34.27
CA GLY A 9 15.64 35.34 34.34
C GLY A 9 16.17 36.06 33.10
N TYR A 10 15.78 35.64 31.89
CA TYR A 10 15.94 36.49 30.69
C TYR A 10 14.71 36.42 29.78
N LEU A 11 13.91 37.47 29.91
CA LEU A 11 13.07 38.05 28.87
C LEU A 11 13.92 38.42 27.65
N VAL A 12 13.59 37.89 26.48
CA VAL A 12 13.79 38.62 25.22
C VAL A 12 12.55 38.42 24.37
N ALA A 13 11.74 39.48 24.34
CA ALA A 13 10.72 39.71 23.35
C ALA A 13 11.36 40.34 22.10
N GLY A 14 10.84 39.98 20.93
CA GLY A 14 11.19 40.58 19.63
C GLY A 14 11.42 39.48 18.59
N LEU A 15 10.91 39.55 17.37
CA LEU A 15 10.18 40.58 16.66
C LEU A 15 9.41 39.85 15.54
N ILE A 16 8.14 40.20 15.33
CA ILE A 16 7.31 39.65 14.26
C ILE A 16 7.80 40.24 12.93
N LEU A 17 8.21 39.39 11.99
CA LEU A 17 8.35 39.77 10.58
C LEU A 17 7.19 39.16 9.78
N LEU A 18 6.27 40.05 9.39
CA LEU A 18 5.23 39.83 8.40
C LEU A 18 5.86 39.78 7.01
N GLY A 19 6.04 38.58 6.47
CA GLY A 19 6.35 38.37 5.06
C GLY A 19 5.07 38.15 4.27
N ALA A 20 4.54 39.20 3.64
CA ALA A 20 3.55 39.09 2.58
C ALA A 20 4.25 39.36 1.25
N SER A 21 4.31 38.37 0.37
CA SER A 21 4.64 38.59 -1.05
C SER A 21 4.01 37.50 -1.90
N SER A 22 3.20 37.99 -2.83
CA SER A 22 2.20 37.31 -3.63
C SER A 22 2.77 36.50 -4.81
N CYS A 23 1.93 35.55 -5.22
CA CYS A 23 1.68 34.97 -6.54
C CYS A 23 2.62 35.29 -7.71
N SER A 24 2.97 34.23 -8.46
CA SER A 24 2.97 34.29 -9.92
C SER A 24 2.35 32.99 -10.45
N SER A 25 1.07 33.07 -10.83
CA SER A 25 0.45 32.14 -11.76
C SER A 25 0.80 32.63 -13.17
N SER A 26 1.41 31.77 -13.97
CA SER A 26 1.52 31.99 -15.41
C SER A 26 0.45 31.16 -16.09
N ASP A 27 -0.68 31.81 -16.39
CA ASP A 27 -1.62 31.32 -17.40
C ASP A 27 -0.97 31.53 -18.77
N ALA A 28 -0.64 30.42 -19.45
CA ALA A 28 -0.38 30.43 -20.88
C ALA A 28 -1.56 29.73 -21.57
N ALA A 29 -2.64 30.48 -21.76
CA ALA A 29 -3.63 30.18 -22.77
C ALA A 29 -3.01 30.52 -24.14
N ASN A 30 -2.81 29.51 -24.98
CA ASN A 30 -2.66 29.71 -26.42
C ASN A 30 -3.66 28.79 -27.12
N SER A 31 -4.85 29.34 -27.36
CA SER A 31 -5.75 28.86 -28.39
C SER A 31 -5.27 29.42 -29.72
N ALA A 32 -4.75 28.56 -30.58
CA ALA A 32 -4.66 28.80 -32.01
C ALA A 32 -5.53 27.76 -32.72
N GLU A 33 -6.74 28.20 -33.01
CA GLU A 33 -7.66 27.68 -34.00
C GLU A 33 -7.03 27.86 -35.40
N ASN A 34 -7.00 26.84 -36.26
CA ASN A 34 -7.85 26.80 -37.47
C ASN A 34 -7.57 25.60 -38.41
N GLN A 35 -8.63 24.82 -38.59
CA GLN A 35 -9.16 24.07 -39.76
C GLN A 35 -8.26 23.51 -40.88
N GLY A 36 -8.53 22.22 -41.16
CA GLY A 36 -8.42 21.57 -42.46
C GLY A 36 -9.14 20.21 -42.46
N GLN A 37 -10.43 20.20 -42.82
CA GLN A 37 -11.34 19.02 -42.95
C GLN A 37 -11.08 18.28 -44.30
N PRO A 38 -11.66 17.09 -44.63
CA PRO A 38 -10.97 15.90 -45.13
C PRO A 38 -11.30 15.65 -46.62
N PRO A 39 -10.93 14.48 -47.18
CA PRO A 39 -11.73 13.90 -48.25
C PRO A 39 -12.38 12.57 -47.84
N THR A 40 -13.71 12.54 -47.97
CA THR A 40 -14.55 11.35 -48.02
C THR A 40 -14.63 10.87 -49.47
N ILE A 41 -14.33 9.60 -49.75
CA ILE A 41 -14.89 8.88 -50.90
C ILE A 41 -15.51 7.58 -50.36
N ALA A 42 -16.79 7.40 -50.64
CA ALA A 42 -17.60 6.28 -50.22
C ALA A 42 -17.67 5.18 -51.30
N SER A 43 -17.65 3.93 -50.81
CA SER A 43 -18.40 2.75 -51.23
C SER A 43 -18.25 2.15 -52.64
N GLN A 44 -17.72 0.92 -52.70
CA GLN A 44 -18.29 -0.22 -53.45
C GLN A 44 -18.05 -1.53 -52.66
N PHE A 45 -19.08 -2.11 -52.03
CA PHE A 45 -19.95 -3.22 -52.48
C PHE A 45 -19.46 -4.66 -52.12
N VAL A 46 -20.00 -5.16 -51.00
CA VAL A 46 -20.63 -6.48 -50.74
C VAL A 46 -20.26 -7.69 -51.62
N HIS A 47 -19.75 -8.77 -51.02
CA HIS A 47 -20.15 -10.16 -51.34
C HIS A 47 -19.78 -11.21 -50.24
N LEU A 48 -20.82 -11.86 -49.68
CA LEU A 48 -20.94 -13.14 -48.94
C LEU A 48 -19.90 -13.53 -47.86
N GLN A 49 -20.22 -13.61 -46.56
CA GLN A 49 -21.10 -14.57 -45.85
C GLN A 49 -20.96 -16.05 -46.24
N GLN A 50 -20.60 -16.86 -45.23
CA GLN A 50 -21.17 -18.19 -44.90
C GLN A 50 -20.28 -19.42 -45.11
N THR A 51 -19.78 -19.96 -44.00
CA THR A 51 -19.83 -21.41 -43.76
C THR A 51 -20.05 -21.66 -42.27
N ARG A 52 -21.32 -21.81 -41.93
CA ARG A 52 -21.82 -22.42 -40.70
C ARG A 52 -21.90 -23.93 -40.96
N HIS A 53 -21.68 -24.72 -39.91
CA HIS A 53 -21.92 -26.16 -39.76
C HIS A 53 -20.72 -27.10 -40.04
N GLN A 54 -20.17 -27.67 -38.97
CA GLN A 54 -20.57 -29.03 -38.61
C GLN A 54 -20.42 -29.27 -37.09
N ILE A 55 -21.55 -29.65 -36.49
CA ILE A 55 -21.62 -30.37 -35.21
C ILE A 55 -21.48 -31.84 -35.60
N GLU A 56 -20.55 -32.57 -34.99
CA GLU A 56 -20.71 -34.01 -34.83
C GLU A 56 -20.37 -34.43 -33.41
N THR A 57 -21.42 -34.94 -32.78
CA THR A 57 -21.53 -35.52 -31.45
C THR A 57 -20.84 -36.89 -31.42
N ALA A 58 -20.00 -37.13 -30.42
CA ALA A 58 -19.76 -38.49 -29.92
C ALA A 58 -19.46 -38.45 -28.42
N SER A 59 -20.51 -38.74 -27.65
CA SER A 59 -20.45 -39.17 -26.26
C SER A 59 -19.71 -40.51 -26.18
N SER A 60 -18.76 -40.63 -25.26
CA SER A 60 -18.43 -41.92 -24.64
C SER A 60 -17.91 -41.69 -23.23
N GLN A 61 -18.80 -41.96 -22.28
CA GLN A 61 -18.49 -42.24 -20.90
C GLN A 61 -17.60 -43.48 -20.83
N VAL A 62 -16.49 -43.40 -20.09
CA VAL A 62 -15.92 -44.57 -19.43
C VAL A 62 -15.83 -44.24 -17.95
N VAL A 63 -16.73 -44.88 -17.21
CA VAL A 63 -16.74 -45.02 -15.76
C VAL A 63 -15.50 -45.80 -15.33
N GLN A 64 -14.73 -45.31 -14.36
CA GLN A 64 -13.88 -46.15 -13.53
C GLN A 64 -13.92 -45.70 -12.05
N PRO A 65 -13.75 -46.65 -11.12
CA PRO A 65 -14.58 -46.75 -9.92
C PRO A 65 -14.01 -46.08 -8.67
N PHE A 66 -14.93 -45.79 -7.75
CA PHE A 66 -14.73 -45.33 -6.38
C PHE A 66 -13.78 -46.23 -5.57
N ASN A 67 -12.85 -45.61 -4.85
CA ASN A 67 -12.35 -46.12 -3.57
C ASN A 67 -12.44 -44.99 -2.54
N PRO A 68 -13.41 -45.01 -1.60
CA PRO A 68 -13.41 -44.09 -0.48
C PRO A 68 -12.45 -44.61 0.59
N VAL A 69 -11.28 -43.98 0.73
CA VAL A 69 -10.43 -44.17 1.92
C VAL A 69 -11.06 -43.36 3.07
N PRO A 70 -11.35 -43.96 4.23
CA PRO A 70 -11.85 -43.22 5.37
C PRO A 70 -10.69 -42.42 6.00
N ALA A 71 -10.65 -41.11 5.74
CA ALA A 71 -9.82 -40.20 6.50
C ALA A 71 -10.47 -39.96 7.88
N VAL A 72 -10.19 -40.86 8.82
CA VAL A 72 -10.39 -40.60 10.24
C VAL A 72 -9.20 -39.75 10.72
N LEU A 73 -9.54 -38.74 11.52
CA LEU A 73 -8.70 -37.98 12.47
C LEU A 73 -8.25 -36.57 12.03
N ALA A 74 -9.02 -35.61 12.56
CA ALA A 74 -8.56 -34.42 13.26
C ALA A 74 -7.72 -33.42 12.46
N SER A 75 -8.43 -32.57 11.70
CA SER A 75 -7.96 -31.19 11.54
C SER A 75 -8.50 -30.39 12.72
N SER A 76 -7.63 -29.96 13.62
CA SER A 76 -7.98 -29.01 14.68
C SER A 76 -8.61 -27.79 14.02
N ALA A 77 -9.89 -27.57 14.27
CA ALA A 77 -10.57 -26.34 13.87
C ALA A 77 -9.83 -25.18 14.57
N ALA A 78 -8.87 -24.57 13.88
CA ALA A 78 -8.38 -23.25 14.23
C ALA A 78 -9.63 -22.37 14.28
N SER A 79 -9.92 -21.80 15.44
CA SER A 79 -11.08 -20.96 15.63
C SER A 79 -11.05 -19.84 14.59
N ASP A 80 -11.93 -19.96 13.61
CA ASP A 80 -12.04 -19.08 12.44
C ASP A 80 -12.77 -17.78 12.82
N SER A 81 -12.56 -17.31 14.05
CA SER A 81 -13.19 -16.09 14.54
C SER A 81 -12.60 -14.92 13.77
N ALA A 82 -13.45 -14.33 12.93
CA ALA A 82 -13.11 -13.10 12.24
C ALA A 82 -12.90 -11.97 13.26
N VAL A 83 -11.77 -11.29 13.15
CA VAL A 83 -11.39 -10.14 13.97
C VAL A 83 -11.30 -8.93 13.05
N THR A 84 -11.61 -7.74 13.57
CA THR A 84 -11.49 -6.48 12.85
C THR A 84 -10.34 -5.65 13.40
N VAL A 85 -9.49 -5.14 12.52
CA VAL A 85 -8.38 -4.23 12.84
C VAL A 85 -8.47 -2.96 12.01
N THR A 86 -7.80 -1.90 12.49
CA THR A 86 -7.68 -0.64 11.75
C THR A 86 -6.38 -0.60 10.96
N VAL A 87 -6.49 -0.44 9.65
CA VAL A 87 -5.37 -0.10 8.75
C VAL A 87 -5.34 1.40 8.51
N TYR A 88 -4.15 1.94 8.27
CA TYR A 88 -3.94 3.37 8.08
C TYR A 88 -3.33 3.62 6.70
N LYS A 89 -4.06 4.33 5.84
CA LYS A 89 -3.67 4.66 4.47
C LYS A 89 -3.45 6.17 4.35
N VAL A 90 -2.51 6.60 3.51
CA VAL A 90 -2.30 8.04 3.29
C VAL A 90 -3.44 8.59 2.43
N ASP A 91 -3.91 9.80 2.73
CA ASP A 91 -4.89 10.47 1.88
C ASP A 91 -4.30 10.88 0.52
N ASN A 92 -5.19 11.14 -0.44
CA ASN A 92 -4.80 11.59 -1.78
C ASN A 92 -4.09 12.96 -1.80
N ASN A 93 -4.18 13.73 -0.71
CA ASN A 93 -3.50 15.01 -0.54
C ASN A 93 -2.11 14.85 0.11
N CYS A 94 -1.73 13.63 0.49
CA CYS A 94 -0.47 13.31 1.15
C CYS A 94 -0.27 14.01 2.50
N ARG A 95 -1.35 14.32 3.24
CA ARG A 95 -1.29 15.12 4.48
C ARG A 95 -1.50 14.29 5.75
N SER A 96 -2.30 13.26 5.70
CA SER A 96 -2.71 12.49 6.88
C SER A 96 -2.91 11.02 6.59
N LEU A 97 -3.00 10.24 7.68
CA LEU A 97 -3.34 8.82 7.62
C LEU A 97 -4.81 8.63 7.98
N HIS A 98 -5.59 8.10 7.04
CA HIS A 98 -6.99 7.75 7.24
C HIS A 98 -7.14 6.30 7.75
N PRO A 99 -7.92 6.10 8.82
CA PRO A 99 -8.22 4.76 9.33
C PRO A 99 -9.27 4.06 8.45
N GLU A 100 -9.05 2.79 8.17
CA GLU A 100 -10.00 1.89 7.50
C GLU A 100 -10.10 0.57 8.27
N ALA A 101 -11.29 -0.04 8.28
CA ALA A 101 -11.50 -1.32 8.94
C ALA A 101 -11.16 -2.48 7.99
N VAL A 102 -10.42 -3.47 8.50
CA VAL A 102 -10.14 -4.72 7.80
C VAL A 102 -10.54 -5.87 8.70
N THR A 103 -11.38 -6.77 8.19
CA THR A 103 -11.89 -7.94 8.91
C THR A 103 -11.36 -9.20 8.26
N GLY A 104 -10.93 -10.17 9.07
CA GLY A 104 -10.47 -11.47 8.59
C GLY A 104 -10.10 -12.44 9.71
N PRO A 105 -9.69 -13.67 9.36
CA PRO A 105 -9.25 -14.66 10.35
C PRO A 105 -8.06 -14.15 11.16
N ASP A 106 -8.10 -14.27 12.49
CA ASP A 106 -7.09 -13.72 13.40
C ASP A 106 -5.65 -14.16 13.04
N ASN A 107 -5.49 -15.42 12.60
CA ASN A 107 -4.19 -15.99 12.21
C ASN A 107 -3.58 -15.37 10.93
N GLN A 108 -4.38 -14.69 10.10
CA GLN A 108 -3.94 -14.03 8.87
C GLN A 108 -4.11 -12.52 8.92
N LEU A 109 -4.78 -11.99 9.94
CA LEU A 109 -5.22 -10.60 9.95
C LEU A 109 -4.05 -9.60 9.92
N MET A 110 -2.93 -9.93 10.55
CA MET A 110 -1.74 -9.08 10.53
C MET A 110 -1.14 -8.95 9.12
N SER A 111 -1.00 -10.05 8.39
CA SER A 111 -0.49 -10.01 7.01
C SER A 111 -1.50 -9.37 6.06
N SER A 112 -2.80 -9.62 6.25
CA SER A 112 -3.87 -8.95 5.51
C SER A 112 -3.86 -7.43 5.73
N ALA A 113 -3.67 -6.97 6.96
CA ALA A 113 -3.57 -5.55 7.28
C ALA A 113 -2.36 -4.88 6.61
N VAL A 114 -1.19 -5.52 6.64
CA VAL A 114 0.01 -5.04 5.93
C VAL A 114 -0.23 -4.99 4.42
N ASN A 115 -0.83 -6.04 3.84
CA ASN A 115 -1.21 -6.09 2.43
C ASN A 115 -2.12 -4.93 2.05
N GLU A 116 -3.13 -4.65 2.88
CA GLU A 116 -4.07 -3.55 2.64
C GLU A 116 -3.37 -2.19 2.60
N VAL A 117 -2.43 -1.92 3.50
CA VAL A 117 -1.62 -0.69 3.43
C VAL A 117 -0.83 -0.66 2.13
N LEU A 118 -0.16 -1.74 1.74
CA LEU A 118 0.73 -1.80 0.56
C LEU A 118 0.01 -1.76 -0.79
N LYS A 119 -1.32 -1.93 -0.84
CA LYS A 119 -2.12 -1.84 -2.08
C LYS A 119 -2.26 -0.41 -2.63
N GLN A 120 -1.88 0.62 -1.87
CA GLN A 120 -2.08 2.00 -2.28
C GLN A 120 -1.31 2.35 -3.57
N GLN A 121 -1.99 3.02 -4.50
CA GLN A 121 -1.45 3.39 -5.82
C GLN A 121 -0.18 4.25 -5.73
N VAL A 122 -0.01 5.02 -4.65
CA VAL A 122 1.17 5.85 -4.40
C VAL A 122 2.48 5.05 -4.36
N PHE A 123 2.42 3.73 -4.13
CA PHE A 123 3.59 2.84 -4.12
C PHE A 123 3.89 2.17 -5.46
N SER A 124 3.07 2.39 -6.50
CA SER A 124 3.21 1.71 -7.80
C SER A 124 4.57 1.94 -8.48
N SER A 125 5.23 3.09 -8.24
CA SER A 125 6.56 3.39 -8.78
C SER A 125 7.72 2.73 -8.03
N LEU A 126 7.48 2.17 -6.84
CA LEU A 126 8.51 1.60 -5.96
C LEU A 126 8.89 0.16 -6.34
N GLY A 127 8.10 -0.48 -7.20
CA GLY A 127 8.43 -1.83 -7.64
C GLY A 127 8.37 -2.88 -6.54
N LEU A 128 7.53 -2.67 -5.54
CA LEU A 128 7.32 -3.63 -4.46
C LEU A 128 6.79 -4.94 -5.05
N VAL A 129 7.53 -6.01 -4.83
CA VAL A 129 7.16 -7.39 -5.21
C VAL A 129 6.68 -8.21 -4.01
N GLY A 130 6.83 -7.67 -2.80
CA GLY A 130 6.34 -8.28 -1.57
C GLY A 130 7.04 -7.74 -0.32
N TYR A 131 6.86 -8.45 0.79
CA TYR A 131 7.54 -8.20 2.05
C TYR A 131 7.72 -9.49 2.84
N ARG A 132 8.57 -9.44 3.87
CA ARG A 132 8.62 -10.44 4.95
C ARG A 132 8.33 -9.74 6.27
N LEU A 133 7.52 -10.39 7.11
CA LEU A 133 7.19 -9.89 8.44
C LEU A 133 7.81 -10.80 9.49
N ARG A 134 8.61 -10.22 10.39
CA ARG A 134 9.21 -10.94 11.52
C ARG A 134 8.85 -10.22 12.81
N ILE A 135 8.37 -10.97 13.80
CA ILE A 135 7.96 -10.40 15.09
C ILE A 135 8.88 -10.89 16.20
N ASP A 136 9.58 -9.97 16.85
CA ASP A 136 10.17 -10.23 18.16
C ASP A 136 9.14 -9.89 19.24
N ARG A 137 8.50 -10.92 19.79
CA ARG A 137 7.46 -10.75 20.82
C ARG A 137 8.03 -10.35 22.19
N ARG A 138 9.32 -10.55 22.45
CA ARG A 138 9.96 -10.16 23.71
C ARG A 138 10.21 -8.66 23.73
N LEU A 139 10.71 -8.14 22.62
CA LEU A 139 11.00 -6.71 22.45
C LEU A 139 9.79 -5.91 21.96
N GLY A 140 8.78 -6.57 21.39
CA GLY A 140 7.64 -5.91 20.76
C GLY A 140 8.03 -5.21 19.47
N ILE A 141 8.95 -5.78 18.70
CA ILE A 141 9.46 -5.21 17.44
C ILE A 141 8.90 -6.03 16.27
N ALA A 142 8.15 -5.37 15.39
CA ALA A 142 7.84 -5.91 14.07
C ALA A 142 8.91 -5.43 13.08
N THR A 143 9.58 -6.35 12.39
CA THR A 143 10.47 -6.02 11.26
C THR A 143 9.72 -6.29 9.97
N VAL A 144 9.46 -5.23 9.20
CA VAL A 144 8.90 -5.29 7.85
C VAL A 144 10.06 -5.18 6.86
N ASP A 145 10.38 -6.29 6.24
CA ASP A 145 11.45 -6.38 5.25
C ASP A 145 10.87 -6.31 3.84
N LEU A 146 11.00 -5.15 3.22
CA LEU A 146 10.44 -4.82 1.91
C LEU A 146 11.26 -5.48 0.81
N ARG A 147 10.56 -5.96 -0.22
CA ARG A 147 11.16 -6.58 -1.40
C ARG A 147 10.80 -5.76 -2.63
N THR A 148 11.80 -5.17 -3.27
CA THR A 148 11.67 -4.48 -4.55
C THR A 148 12.31 -5.29 -5.67
N SER A 149 11.83 -5.14 -6.90
CA SER A 149 12.61 -5.61 -8.05
C SER A 149 13.73 -4.61 -8.39
N GLY A 150 14.89 -5.11 -8.83
CA GLY A 150 16.08 -4.30 -9.05
C GLY A 150 15.96 -3.23 -10.16
N ASN A 151 14.97 -3.36 -11.05
CA ASN A 151 14.88 -2.59 -12.31
C ASN A 151 13.92 -1.39 -12.25
N TYR A 152 13.41 -1.02 -11.08
CA TYR A 152 12.47 0.10 -10.95
C TYR A 152 13.15 1.47 -10.86
N ARG A 153 12.45 2.49 -11.36
CA ARG A 153 12.94 3.86 -11.47
C ARG A 153 13.28 4.51 -10.12
N GLN A 154 12.58 4.10 -9.06
CA GLN A 154 12.68 4.72 -7.74
C GLN A 154 13.13 3.69 -6.70
N LYS A 155 14.14 4.03 -5.90
CA LYS A 155 14.62 3.22 -4.76
C LYS A 155 13.90 3.62 -3.48
N LEU A 156 13.82 2.73 -2.49
CA LEU A 156 13.22 3.01 -1.18
C LEU A 156 13.96 4.08 -0.36
N GLN A 157 15.17 4.45 -0.76
CA GLN A 157 15.91 5.57 -0.16
C GLN A 157 15.47 6.93 -0.72
N ASN A 158 14.77 6.95 -1.86
CA ASN A 158 14.37 8.17 -2.57
C ASN A 158 12.85 8.33 -2.60
N LEU A 159 12.18 8.12 -1.47
CA LEU A 159 10.72 8.21 -1.37
C LEU A 159 10.25 9.66 -1.36
N SER A 160 9.13 9.94 -2.04
CA SER A 160 8.42 11.20 -1.83
C SER A 160 7.86 11.26 -0.41
N SER A 161 7.55 12.47 0.09
CA SER A 161 6.93 12.62 1.41
C SER A 161 5.62 11.82 1.54
N CYS A 162 4.83 11.75 0.47
CA CYS A 162 3.60 10.96 0.42
C CYS A 162 3.88 9.46 0.61
N GLN A 163 4.88 8.94 -0.12
CA GLN A 163 5.26 7.55 -0.02
C GLN A 163 5.89 7.24 1.35
N MET A 164 6.70 8.14 1.89
CA MET A 164 7.30 7.98 3.22
C MET A 164 6.23 7.91 4.30
N LEU A 165 5.25 8.83 4.27
CA LEU A 165 4.12 8.84 5.20
C LEU A 165 3.25 7.58 5.04
N GLY A 166 2.86 7.23 3.82
CA GLY A 166 2.02 6.07 3.57
C GLY A 166 2.72 4.74 3.90
N LEU A 167 3.96 4.57 3.47
CA LEU A 167 4.70 3.32 3.63
C LEU A 167 5.13 3.16 5.08
N PHE A 168 5.93 4.08 5.61
CA PHE A 168 6.48 3.91 6.96
C PHE A 168 5.49 4.34 8.03
N GLY A 169 4.83 5.49 7.86
CA GLY A 169 3.82 5.97 8.80
C GLY A 169 2.59 5.06 8.84
N GLY A 170 2.03 4.71 7.68
CA GLY A 170 0.87 3.83 7.56
C GLY A 170 1.12 2.44 8.12
N LEU A 171 2.23 1.78 7.74
CA LEU A 171 2.57 0.46 8.28
C LEU A 171 2.84 0.50 9.79
N ARG A 172 3.58 1.51 10.26
CA ARG A 172 3.87 1.68 11.70
C ARG A 172 2.57 1.82 12.47
N ARG A 173 1.71 2.76 12.07
CA ARG A 173 0.45 3.03 12.76
C ARG A 173 -0.47 1.81 12.75
N THR A 174 -0.57 1.11 11.62
CA THR A 174 -1.36 -0.13 11.47
C THR A 174 -0.87 -1.24 12.39
N LEU A 175 0.44 -1.52 12.41
CA LEU A 175 0.98 -2.62 13.20
C LEU A 175 0.96 -2.35 14.71
N THR A 176 0.96 -1.07 15.12
CA THR A 176 0.90 -0.69 16.55
C THR A 176 -0.52 -0.41 17.06
N SER A 177 -1.53 -0.33 16.19
CA SER A 177 -2.89 0.05 16.61
C SER A 177 -3.66 -1.08 17.30
N TYR A 178 -3.32 -2.33 17.01
CA TYR A 178 -4.00 -3.49 17.56
C TYR A 178 -3.22 -4.12 18.73
N ALA A 179 -3.68 -3.83 19.95
CA ALA A 179 -2.99 -4.22 21.18
C ALA A 179 -2.68 -5.74 21.30
N PRO A 180 -3.53 -6.68 20.86
CA PRO A 180 -3.23 -8.11 20.93
C PRO A 180 -1.98 -8.55 20.15
N TRP A 181 -1.56 -7.79 19.13
CA TRP A 181 -0.30 -8.07 18.42
C TRP A 181 0.94 -7.75 19.26
N LYS A 182 0.81 -6.96 20.34
CA LYS A 182 1.88 -6.59 21.27
C LYS A 182 3.10 -5.94 20.58
N ILE A 183 2.86 -5.18 19.51
CA ILE A 183 3.89 -4.44 18.78
C ILE A 183 3.99 -3.03 19.34
N LYS A 184 5.20 -2.65 19.74
CA LYS A 184 5.52 -1.31 20.26
C LYS A 184 6.19 -0.45 19.21
N THR A 185 7.02 -1.05 18.36
CA THR A 185 7.75 -0.35 17.31
C THR A 185 7.88 -1.21 16.06
N VAL A 186 8.11 -0.54 14.93
CA VAL A 186 8.27 -1.16 13.62
C VAL A 186 9.61 -0.75 13.04
N ARG A 187 10.43 -1.75 12.71
CA ARG A 187 11.70 -1.58 11.98
C ARG A 187 11.46 -1.91 10.50
N PHE A 188 12.08 -1.14 9.62
CA PHE A 188 11.98 -1.34 8.18
C PHE A 188 13.32 -1.71 7.60
N THR A 189 13.35 -2.78 6.82
CA THR A 189 14.54 -3.24 6.10
C THR A 189 14.22 -3.42 4.62
N GLU A 190 15.25 -3.41 3.77
CA GLU A 190 15.19 -3.80 2.37
C GLU A 190 16.21 -4.92 2.16
N LEU A 191 15.73 -6.11 1.77
CA LEU A 191 16.58 -7.30 1.60
C LEU A 191 17.42 -7.67 2.84
N GLY A 192 16.99 -7.29 4.04
CA GLY A 192 17.69 -7.51 5.30
C GLY A 192 18.53 -6.33 5.79
N GLU A 193 18.72 -5.29 4.97
CA GLU A 193 19.48 -4.08 5.32
C GLU A 193 18.56 -3.01 5.90
N ASP A 194 18.98 -2.32 6.95
CA ASP A 194 18.16 -1.26 7.56
C ASP A 194 17.94 -0.09 6.57
N ILE A 195 16.68 0.34 6.46
CA ILE A 195 16.35 1.56 5.73
C ILE A 195 16.56 2.73 6.69
N LEU A 196 17.58 3.55 6.44
CA LEU A 196 17.81 4.78 7.20
C LEU A 196 16.78 5.83 6.78
N ILE A 197 15.68 5.92 7.52
CA ILE A 197 14.65 6.93 7.30
C ILE A 197 15.02 8.18 8.12
N THR A 198 15.51 9.23 7.47
CA THR A 198 15.65 10.53 8.12
C THR A 198 14.30 11.22 8.11
N LEU A 199 13.47 10.97 9.11
CA LEU A 199 12.27 11.76 9.36
C LEU A 199 12.72 13.06 10.04
N ARG A 200 12.66 14.20 9.35
CA ARG A 200 12.62 15.49 10.05
C ARG A 200 11.23 15.63 10.64
N GLU A 201 11.14 15.60 11.96
CA GLU A 201 9.94 15.94 12.74
C GLU A 201 9.60 17.44 12.61
#